data_AF-A0A8S9FWB2-F1
#
_entry.id   AF-A0A8S9FWB2-F1
#
_cell.length_a   1.000
_cell.length_b   1.000
_cell.length_c   1.000
_cell.angle_alpha   90.00
_cell.angle_beta   90.00
_cell.angle_gamma   90.00
#
_symmetry.space_group_name_H-M   'P 1'
#
loop_
_entity.id
_entity.type
_entity.pdbx_description
1 polymer ?
#
loop_
_entity_poly.entity_id
_entity_poly.type
_entity_poly.pdbx_seq_one_letter_code
_entity_poly.pdbx_strand_id
1 'polypeptide(L)'
;DVLLCFDFTTERFWRPLPFHYDAVEHVVLSCVREEKLAVLYQIENTMEIWITTKIEYDDVSWSKFLEVEMTPLNGFDYDFDTETESFFIDEGKKFAVVWCN
;
A
#
# COMPACT_ATOMS: atom_id res chain seq x y z
N ASP A 1 6.43 10.91 17.32
CA ASP A 1 5.17 11.28 16.65
C ASP A 1 5.43 11.86 15.27
N VAL A 2 5.38 11.02 14.25
CA VAL A 2 5.39 11.44 12.85
C VAL A 2 3.93 11.47 12.38
N LEU A 3 3.36 12.68 12.30
CA LEU A 3 2.03 12.88 11.74
C LEU A 3 2.13 12.93 10.21
N LEU A 4 1.58 11.92 9.54
CA LEU A 4 1.31 11.99 8.11
C LEU A 4 0.23 13.08 7.91
N CYS A 5 0.59 14.21 7.30
CA CYS A 5 -0.32 15.32 7.12
C CYS A 5 -1.30 14.98 5.98
N PHE A 6 -2.53 14.62 6.35
CA PHE A 6 -3.65 14.50 5.42
C PHE A 6 -4.35 15.85 5.32
N ASP A 7 -4.38 16.43 4.12
CA ASP A 7 -5.16 17.61 3.85
C ASP A 7 -6.61 17.21 3.61
N PHE A 8 -7.44 17.32 4.66
CA PHE A 8 -8.87 17.05 4.61
C PHE A 8 -9.64 17.98 3.64
N THR A 9 -9.04 19.09 3.21
CA THR A 9 -9.66 20.03 2.27
C THR A 9 -9.53 19.57 0.83
N THR A 10 -8.42 18.91 0.50
CA THR A 10 -8.15 18.37 -0.84
C THR A 10 -8.24 16.85 -0.91
N GLU A 11 -8.53 16.20 0.22
CA GLU A 11 -8.52 14.75 0.43
C GLU A 11 -7.21 14.10 -0.04
N ARG A 12 -6.09 14.84 0.10
CA ARG A 12 -4.77 14.42 -0.37
C ARG A 12 -3.80 14.32 0.79
N PHE A 13 -2.92 13.32 0.71
CA PHE A 13 -1.72 13.34 1.53
C PHE A 13 -0.81 14.46 1.04
N TRP A 14 -0.37 15.33 1.95
CA TRP A 14 0.58 16.41 1.66
C TRP A 14 1.94 15.88 1.17
N ARG A 15 2.21 14.60 1.43
CA ARG A 15 3.45 13.92 1.06
C ARG A 15 3.19 12.92 -0.07
N PRO A 16 4.09 12.81 -1.05
CA PRO A 16 3.87 11.95 -2.20
C PRO A 16 3.78 10.49 -1.76
N LEU A 17 2.65 9.86 -2.11
CA LEU A 17 2.54 8.41 -2.15
C LEU A 17 3.52 7.85 -3.20
N PRO A 18 3.92 6.57 -3.11
CA PRO A 18 4.84 5.98 -4.08
C PRO A 18 4.26 5.86 -5.50
N PHE A 19 2.98 6.13 -5.69
CA PHE A 19 2.23 5.95 -6.93
C PHE A 19 1.32 7.15 -7.22
N HIS A 20 0.94 7.29 -8.49
CA HIS A 20 -0.12 8.22 -8.91
C HIS A 20 -1.47 7.57 -8.64
N TYR A 21 -2.42 8.31 -8.10
CA TYR A 21 -3.74 7.76 -7.76
C TYR A 21 -4.69 7.86 -8.96
N ASP A 22 -5.20 6.73 -9.43
CA ASP A 22 -6.34 6.61 -10.34
C ASP A 22 -7.62 6.19 -9.58
N ALA A 23 -8.78 6.59 -10.10
CA ALA A 23 -10.07 6.48 -9.41
C ALA A 23 -10.61 5.04 -9.22
N VAL A 24 -9.88 4.01 -9.64
CA VAL A 24 -10.27 2.59 -9.63
C VAL A 24 -9.33 1.76 -8.76
N GLU A 25 -8.64 2.40 -7.81
CA GLU A 25 -7.57 1.78 -7.03
C GLU A 25 -7.97 1.59 -5.57
N HIS A 26 -7.59 0.43 -5.01
CA HIS A 26 -7.70 0.17 -3.58
C HIS A 26 -6.36 0.47 -2.91
N VAL A 27 -6.41 1.37 -1.93
CA VAL A 27 -5.24 1.79 -1.15
C VAL A 27 -5.51 1.56 0.33
N VAL A 28 -4.68 0.72 0.96
CA VAL A 28 -4.70 0.53 2.41
C VAL A 28 -3.40 1.04 3.00
N LEU A 29 -3.49 1.85 4.05
CA LEU A 29 -2.34 2.34 4.80
C LEU A 29 -2.25 1.62 6.15
N SER A 30 -1.05 1.15 6.50
CA SER A 30 -0.77 0.49 7.77
C SER A 30 0.52 1.00 8.39
N CYS A 31 0.59 1.03 9.72
CA CYS A 31 1.82 1.36 10.45
C CYS A 31 2.63 0.09 10.70
N VAL A 32 3.91 0.12 10.36
CA VAL A 32 4.86 -0.96 10.63
C VAL A 32 5.65 -0.62 11.90
N ARG A 33 6.32 -1.62 12.48
CA ARG A 33 7.28 -1.41 13.58
C ARG A 33 8.33 -0.36 13.16
N GLU A 34 8.93 0.33 14.14
CA GLU A 34 9.97 1.36 13.93
C GLU A 34 9.46 2.67 13.28
N GLU A 35 8.19 3.04 13.49
CA GLU A 35 7.58 4.27 12.96
C GLU A 35 7.57 4.37 11.41
N LYS A 36 7.79 3.25 10.72
CA LYS A 36 7.64 3.16 9.26
C LYS A 36 6.17 3.03 8.87
N LEU A 37 5.86 3.49 7.66
CA LEU A 37 4.55 3.33 7.05
C LEU A 37 4.63 2.29 5.94
N ALA A 38 3.56 1.53 5.79
CA ALA A 38 3.36 0.66 4.65
C ALA A 38 2.06 1.02 3.94
N VAL A 39 2.10 0.91 2.62
CA VAL A 39 0.95 1.10 1.75
C VAL A 39 0.77 -0.15 0.92
N LEU A 40 -0.41 -0.72 0.95
CA LEU A 40 -0.86 -1.70 -0.01
C LEU A 40 -1.60 -0.96 -1.12
N TYR A 41 -1.21 -1.24 -2.35
CA TYR A 41 -1.74 -0.65 -3.55
C TYR A 41 -2.18 -1.77 -4.48
N GLN A 42 -3.45 -1.78 -4.86
CA GLN A 42 -4.00 -2.78 -5.77
C GLN A 42 -4.61 -2.09 -6.99
N ILE A 43 -4.14 -2.52 -8.17
CA ILE A 43 -4.63 -2.07 -9.46
C ILE A 43 -4.84 -3.29 -10.36
N GLU A 44 -6.05 -3.47 -10.88
CA GLU A 44 -6.45 -4.64 -11.67
C GLU A 44 -6.02 -5.95 -10.99
N ASN A 45 -5.19 -6.75 -11.66
CA ASN A 45 -4.65 -8.02 -11.20
C ASN A 45 -3.26 -7.89 -10.56
N THR A 46 -2.83 -6.70 -10.17
CA THR A 46 -1.52 -6.49 -9.54
C THR A 46 -1.70 -5.92 -8.13
N MET A 47 -1.05 -6.56 -7.17
CA MET A 47 -0.96 -6.07 -5.80
C MET A 47 0.48 -5.73 -5.45
N GLU A 48 0.68 -4.51 -4.99
CA GLU A 48 1.97 -4.00 -4.53
C GLU A 48 1.91 -3.64 -3.04
N ILE A 49 3.01 -3.87 -2.34
CA ILE A 49 3.22 -3.37 -0.99
C ILE A 49 4.47 -2.50 -0.99
N TRP A 50 4.31 -1.26 -0.56
CA TRP A 50 5.37 -0.28 -0.41
C TRP A 50 5.62 -0.01 1.06
N ILE A 51 6.88 0.15 1.44
CA ILE A 51 7.29 0.53 2.79
C ILE A 51 8.19 1.75 2.75
N THR A 52 8.07 2.64 3.73
CA THR A 52 8.97 3.79 3.87
C THR A 52 10.36 3.33 4.29
N THR A 53 11.38 3.77 3.57
CA THR A 53 12.79 3.60 3.95
C THR A 53 13.31 4.77 4.78
N LYS A 54 12.71 5.95 4.59
CA LYS A 54 13.11 7.19 5.21
C LYS A 54 11.88 8.07 5.41
N ILE A 55 11.76 8.65 6.60
CA ILE A 55 10.74 9.65 6.91
C ILE A 55 11.42 10.85 7.58
N GLU A 56 11.43 11.98 6.89
CA GLU A 56 11.90 13.28 7.37
C GLU A 56 10.78 14.33 7.27
N TYR A 57 10.99 15.52 7.84
CA TYR A 57 9.95 16.56 7.90
C TYR A 57 9.43 16.99 6.51
N ASP A 58 10.24 16.97 5.45
CA ASP A 58 9.80 17.35 4.09
C ASP A 58 10.00 16.23 3.05
N ASP A 59 10.56 15.09 3.45
CA ASP A 59 10.98 14.03 2.53
C ASP A 59 10.54 12.66 3.05
N VAL A 60 9.87 11.89 2.20
CA VAL A 60 9.50 10.50 2.46
C VAL A 60 9.96 9.66 1.29
N SER A 61 10.84 8.71 1.57
CA SER A 61 11.31 7.75 0.58
C SER A 61 10.59 6.42 0.78
N TRP A 62 10.13 5.85 -0.33
CA TRP A 62 9.45 4.57 -0.38
C TRP A 62 10.31 3.52 -1.08
N SER A 63 10.16 2.27 -0.70
CA SER A 63 10.69 1.12 -1.42
C SER A 63 9.60 0.07 -1.60
N LYS A 64 9.60 -0.58 -2.76
CA LYS A 64 8.73 -1.71 -3.03
C LYS A 64 9.18 -2.91 -2.19
N PHE A 65 8.30 -3.41 -1.35
CA PHE A 65 8.52 -4.57 -0.48
C PHE A 65 8.07 -5.87 -1.15
N LEU A 66 6.91 -5.84 -1.81
CA LEU A 66 6.31 -7.00 -2.46
C LEU A 66 5.55 -6.54 -3.71
N GLU A 67 5.54 -7.40 -4.72
CA GLU A 67 4.71 -7.31 -5.92
C GLU A 67 4.15 -8.70 -6.19
N VAL A 68 2.85 -8.79 -6.43
CA VAL A 68 2.14 -10.05 -6.67
C VAL A 68 1.24 -9.88 -7.89
N GLU A 69 1.44 -10.76 -8.87
CA GLU A 69 0.50 -10.95 -9.97
C GLU A 69 -0.64 -11.85 -9.48
N MET A 70 -1.84 -11.29 -9.42
CA MET A 70 -3.09 -11.94 -8.96
C MET A 70 -3.94 -12.48 -10.11
N THR A 71 -3.41 -12.48 -11.35
CA THR A 71 -4.09 -13.04 -12.53
C THR A 71 -4.46 -14.50 -12.27
N PRO A 72 -5.76 -14.88 -12.34
CA PRO A 72 -6.19 -16.25 -12.12
C PRO A 72 -5.61 -17.21 -13.17
N LEU A 73 -4.89 -18.25 -12.73
CA LEU A 73 -4.33 -19.28 -13.63
C LEU A 73 -5.39 -20.20 -14.27
N ASN A 74 -6.65 -20.04 -13.90
CA ASN A 74 -7.76 -20.83 -14.42
C ASN A 74 -8.29 -20.31 -15.78
N GLY A 75 -7.72 -19.23 -16.31
CA GLY A 75 -8.08 -18.65 -17.61
C GLY A 75 -9.37 -17.85 -17.61
N PHE A 76 -9.92 -17.54 -16.44
CA PHE A 76 -11.04 -16.63 -16.28
C PHE A 76 -10.53 -15.29 -15.75
N ASP A 77 -10.79 -14.20 -16.49
CA ASP A 77 -10.73 -12.84 -15.96
C ASP A 77 -11.92 -12.65 -15.02
N TYR A 78 -11.75 -13.07 -13.77
CA TYR A 78 -12.49 -12.43 -12.70
C TYR A 78 -11.59 -11.29 -12.23
N ASP A 79 -12.06 -10.06 -12.34
CA ASP A 79 -11.47 -8.97 -11.57
C ASP A 79 -11.43 -9.45 -10.12
N PHE A 80 -10.23 -9.44 -9.53
CA PHE A 80 -10.04 -9.73 -8.12
C PHE A 80 -10.55 -8.51 -7.33
N ASP A 81 -11.86 -8.24 -7.45
CA ASP A 81 -12.62 -7.15 -6.82
C ASP A 81 -12.87 -7.45 -5.34
N THR A 82 -11.92 -8.14 -4.70
CA THR A 82 -11.91 -8.24 -3.26
C THR A 82 -11.28 -6.98 -2.75
N GLU A 83 -12.10 -6.07 -2.22
CA GLU A 83 -11.62 -4.89 -1.52
C GLU A 83 -10.67 -5.37 -0.42
N THR A 84 -9.38 -5.18 -0.64
CA THR A 84 -8.40 -5.51 0.39
C THR A 84 -8.62 -4.53 1.53
N GLU A 85 -9.13 -5.00 2.67
CA GLU A 85 -9.48 -4.13 3.80
C GLU A 85 -8.27 -3.86 4.70
N SER A 86 -7.38 -4.85 4.87
CA SER A 86 -6.26 -4.74 5.80
C SER A 86 -5.10 -5.67 5.46
N PHE A 87 -3.91 -5.30 5.93
CA PHE A 87 -2.71 -6.11 5.79
C PHE A 87 -1.73 -5.90 6.94
N PHE A 88 -0.82 -6.85 7.10
CA PHE A 88 0.27 -6.85 8.07
C PHE A 88 1.58 -7.26 7.40
N ILE A 89 2.69 -6.65 7.81
CA ILE A 89 4.04 -6.98 7.34
C ILE A 89 4.94 -7.31 8.53
N ASP A 90 5.78 -8.34 8.37
CA ASP A 90 6.95 -8.59 9.20
C ASP A 90 8.23 -8.42 8.36
N GLU A 91 8.92 -7.28 8.54
CA GLU A 91 10.17 -6.99 7.81
C GLU A 91 11.29 -7.99 8.16
N GLY A 92 11.36 -8.44 9.41
CA GLY A 92 12.44 -9.33 9.88
C GLY A 92 12.33 -10.72 9.30
N LYS A 93 11.10 -11.23 9.16
CA LYS A 93 10.79 -12.53 8.55
C LYS A 93 10.47 -12.44 7.06
N LYS A 94 10.37 -11.22 6.51
CA LYS A 94 10.08 -10.93 5.09
C LYS A 94 8.81 -11.60 4.57
N PHE A 95 7.70 -11.45 5.29
CA PHE A 95 6.39 -11.88 4.78
C PHE A 95 5.31 -10.82 5.05
N ALA A 96 4.24 -10.90 4.26
CA ALA A 96 3.03 -10.11 4.43
C ALA A 96 1.81 -11.03 4.55
N VAL A 97 0.80 -10.59 5.30
CA VAL A 97 -0.52 -11.22 5.39
C VAL A 97 -1.54 -10.19 4.98
N VAL A 98 -2.48 -10.60 4.12
CA VAL A 98 -3.46 -9.73 3.49
C VAL A 98 -4.84 -10.31 3.78
N TRP A 99 -5.77 -9.45 4.18
CA TRP A 99 -7.15 -9.82 4.44
C TRP A 99 -8.07 -9.12 3.44
N CYS A 100 -8.88 -9.94 2.79
CA CYS A 100 -9.92 -9.58 1.85
C CYS A 100 -11.25 -10.07 2.43
N ASN A 101 -12.30 -9.26 2.38
CA ASN A 101 -13.64 -9.61 2.86
C ASN A 101 -14.60 -9.79 1.68
#